data_AF-A0A4Y6PVN3-F1
#
_entry.id   AF-A0A4Y6PVN3-F1
#
_cell.length_a   1.000
_cell.length_b   1.000
_cell.length_c   1.000
_cell.angle_alpha   90.00
_cell.angle_beta   90.00
_cell.angle_gamma   90.00
#
_symmetry.space_group_name_H-M   'P 1'
#
loop_
_entity.id
_entity.type
_entity.pdbx_description
1 polymer ?
#
loop_
_entity_poly.entity_id
_entity_poly.type
_entity_poly.pdbx_seq_one_letter_code
_entity_poly.pdbx_strand_id
1 'polypeptide(L)'
;MTTLSAENIDSVDAEMSDTVLEDKSEGFFELVLSEGRPMDDLVMDEGQLASTVQKLLLLSVFGLGFYGVVVGLAAQTSTLGTWFTAGTPTLWMPLAFSGAFLAAIGICLPSFYFYTQLAGLDASFRLITAQSLRVQARTSVVLLGVLPFYTALALGIGVGFDLGLGANGVVLVGMWLPFAVGLVGIAALYRSFKRLVERLPITHERRGNIMLRLVLCWGAVFSTVAPVALWRLGEFLGTVI
;
A
#
# COMPACT_ATOMS: atom_id res chain seq x y z
N MET A 1 -46.30 -1.51 -41.79
CA MET A 1 -46.93 -0.97 -40.57
C MET A 1 -46.47 -1.89 -39.47
N THR A 2 -45.31 -1.59 -38.90
CA THR A 2 -44.45 -2.54 -38.20
C THR A 2 -44.20 -1.95 -36.81
N THR A 3 -44.97 -2.42 -35.85
CA THR A 3 -44.89 -2.04 -34.43
C THR A 3 -43.76 -2.82 -33.76
N LEU A 4 -42.51 -2.42 -34.04
CA LEU A 4 -41.30 -2.89 -33.37
C LEU A 4 -40.44 -1.65 -33.10
N SER A 5 -40.69 -0.90 -32.02
CA SER A 5 -39.84 0.29 -31.78
C SER A 5 -39.75 0.84 -30.35
N ALA A 6 -40.44 0.29 -29.36
CA ALA A 6 -40.35 0.82 -27.98
C ALA A 6 -39.68 -0.17 -27.01
N GLU A 7 -40.09 -1.44 -27.03
CA GLU A 7 -39.60 -2.44 -26.06
C GLU A 7 -38.11 -2.81 -26.26
N ASN A 8 -37.56 -2.59 -27.47
CA ASN A 8 -36.16 -2.92 -27.79
C ASN A 8 -35.17 -1.79 -27.45
N ILE A 9 -35.64 -0.60 -27.02
CA ILE A 9 -34.76 0.51 -26.62
C ILE A 9 -34.44 0.41 -25.13
N ASP A 10 -35.45 0.08 -24.32
CA ASP A 10 -35.28 -0.09 -22.86
C ASP A 10 -34.41 -1.30 -22.51
N SER A 11 -34.43 -2.37 -23.32
CA SER A 11 -33.53 -3.52 -23.13
C SER A 11 -32.08 -3.19 -23.48
N VAL A 12 -31.86 -2.36 -24.51
CA VAL A 12 -30.51 -1.96 -24.94
C VAL A 12 -29.88 -0.98 -23.96
N ASP A 13 -30.65 -0.06 -23.39
CA ASP A 13 -30.14 0.87 -22.37
C ASP A 13 -29.84 0.16 -21.03
N ALA A 14 -30.62 -0.87 -20.67
CA ALA A 14 -30.34 -1.69 -19.49
C ALA A 14 -29.07 -2.55 -19.67
N GLU A 15 -28.90 -3.18 -20.84
CA GLU A 15 -27.75 -4.03 -21.16
C GLU A 15 -26.46 -3.19 -21.35
N MET A 16 -26.59 -1.95 -21.88
CA MET A 16 -25.48 -0.99 -21.98
C MET A 16 -25.11 -0.39 -20.61
N SER A 17 -26.06 -0.23 -19.69
CA SER A 17 -25.76 0.22 -18.33
C SER A 17 -25.02 -0.85 -17.51
N ASP A 18 -25.36 -2.12 -17.66
CA ASP A 18 -24.68 -3.21 -16.95
C ASP A 18 -23.26 -3.46 -17.50
N THR A 19 -23.07 -3.40 -18.81
CA THR A 19 -21.73 -3.52 -19.42
C THR A 19 -20.82 -2.32 -19.08
N VAL A 20 -21.36 -1.10 -18.95
CA VAL A 20 -20.58 0.08 -18.50
C VAL A 20 -20.22 0.03 -17.01
N LEU A 21 -20.97 -0.72 -16.20
CA LEU A 21 -20.65 -0.96 -14.79
C LEU A 21 -19.65 -2.11 -14.62
N GLU A 22 -19.69 -3.13 -15.47
CA GLU A 22 -18.76 -4.25 -15.46
C GLU A 22 -17.36 -3.84 -15.99
N ASP A 23 -17.29 -3.04 -17.06
CA ASP A 23 -16.05 -2.52 -17.67
C ASP A 23 -15.35 -1.45 -16.79
N LYS A 24 -16.09 -0.77 -15.91
CA LYS A 24 -15.48 0.13 -14.89
C LYS A 24 -14.81 -0.60 -13.74
N SER A 25 -15.08 -1.90 -13.59
CA SER A 25 -14.54 -2.74 -12.52
C SER A 25 -13.34 -3.59 -12.95
N GLU A 26 -13.02 -3.60 -14.25
CA GLU A 26 -11.69 -3.91 -14.77
C GLU A 26 -10.77 -2.68 -14.57
N GLY A 27 -9.90 -2.57 -13.57
CA GLY A 27 -9.90 -3.07 -12.21
C GLY A 27 -9.00 -2.11 -11.48
N PHE A 28 -9.48 -1.43 -10.43
CA PHE A 28 -8.66 -0.47 -9.68
C PHE A 28 -7.31 -1.10 -9.23
N PHE A 29 -7.29 -2.42 -9.04
CA PHE A 29 -6.08 -3.22 -8.85
C PHE A 29 -5.11 -3.19 -10.04
N GLU A 30 -5.60 -3.40 -11.26
CA GLU A 30 -4.80 -3.26 -12.47
C GLU A 30 -4.31 -1.82 -12.67
N LEU A 31 -5.15 -0.83 -12.34
CA LEU A 31 -4.75 0.58 -12.35
C LEU A 31 -3.62 0.87 -11.33
N VAL A 32 -3.68 0.24 -10.15
CA VAL A 32 -2.65 0.36 -9.10
C VAL A 32 -1.35 -0.37 -9.48
N LEU A 33 -1.46 -1.51 -10.16
CA LEU A 33 -0.32 -2.31 -10.63
C LEU A 33 0.32 -1.74 -11.89
N SER A 34 -0.47 -1.12 -12.77
CA SER A 34 0.01 -0.51 -13.98
C SER A 34 0.82 0.74 -13.64
N GLU A 35 2.09 0.75 -14.07
CA GLU A 35 2.96 1.92 -13.95
C GLU A 35 2.62 2.98 -15.01
N GLY A 36 1.35 3.11 -15.39
CA GLY A 36 0.89 3.90 -16.52
C GLY A 36 0.57 5.36 -16.19
N ARG A 37 0.45 6.16 -17.26
CA ARG A 37 -0.11 7.52 -17.27
C ARG A 37 -1.52 7.67 -16.68
N PRO A 38 -2.45 6.68 -16.76
CA PRO A 38 -3.85 6.90 -16.34
C PRO A 38 -3.99 7.31 -14.88
N MET A 39 -3.19 6.72 -13.99
CA MET A 39 -3.23 7.02 -12.56
C MET A 39 -2.65 8.41 -12.26
N ASP A 40 -1.64 8.84 -13.03
CA ASP A 40 -1.07 10.18 -12.87
C ASP A 40 -2.09 11.24 -13.30
N ASP A 41 -2.86 10.97 -14.35
CA ASP A 41 -3.93 11.87 -14.82
C ASP A 41 -5.09 11.96 -13.82
N LEU A 42 -5.51 10.84 -13.23
CA LEU A 42 -6.55 10.80 -12.17
C LEU A 42 -6.12 11.51 -10.89
N VAL A 43 -4.83 11.49 -10.56
CA VAL A 43 -4.29 12.19 -9.38
C VAL A 43 -4.15 13.70 -9.63
N MET A 44 -4.05 14.13 -10.89
CA MET A 44 -4.08 15.55 -11.26
C MET A 44 -5.49 16.16 -11.22
N ASP A 45 -6.54 15.34 -11.38
CA ASP A 45 -7.92 15.80 -11.27
C ASP A 45 -8.31 16.05 -9.81
N GLU A 46 -8.29 17.32 -9.40
CA GLU A 46 -8.63 17.74 -8.03
C GLU A 46 -10.03 17.30 -7.59
N GLY A 47 -10.97 17.17 -8.53
CA GLY A 47 -12.34 16.73 -8.24
C GLY A 47 -12.42 15.27 -7.82
N GLN A 48 -11.53 14.42 -8.34
CA GLN A 48 -11.50 12.98 -8.07
C GLN A 48 -10.45 12.58 -7.03
N LEU A 49 -9.51 13.46 -6.70
CA LEU A 49 -8.38 13.18 -5.82
C LEU A 49 -8.80 12.62 -4.44
N ALA A 50 -9.87 13.15 -3.85
CA ALA A 50 -10.36 12.68 -2.55
C ALA A 50 -10.88 11.23 -2.62
N SER A 51 -11.63 10.88 -3.68
CA SER A 51 -12.12 9.52 -3.90
C SER A 51 -10.96 8.55 -4.16
N THR A 52 -9.98 8.97 -4.96
CA THR A 52 -8.77 8.17 -5.25
C THR A 52 -7.95 7.91 -3.99
N VAL A 53 -7.75 8.93 -3.14
CA VAL A 53 -7.07 8.79 -1.84
C VAL A 53 -7.78 7.80 -0.93
N GLN A 54 -9.11 7.86 -0.85
CA GLN A 54 -9.90 6.91 -0.04
C GLN A 54 -9.75 5.47 -0.55
N LYS A 55 -9.83 5.25 -1.86
CA LYS A 55 -9.64 3.91 -2.46
C LYS A 55 -8.23 3.36 -2.22
N LEU A 56 -7.20 4.19 -2.38
CA LEU A 56 -5.81 3.83 -2.09
C LEU A 56 -5.61 3.48 -0.62
N LEU A 57 -6.20 4.29 0.28
CA LEU A 57 -6.14 4.05 1.72
C LEU A 57 -6.81 2.71 2.08
N LEU A 58 -8.05 2.48 1.61
CA LEU A 58 -8.77 1.23 1.85
C LEU A 58 -8.00 0.02 1.33
N LEU A 59 -7.49 0.10 0.10
CA LEU A 59 -6.68 -0.97 -0.48
C LEU A 59 -5.41 -1.25 0.34
N SER A 60 -4.75 -0.19 0.80
CA SER A 60 -3.53 -0.30 1.61
C SER A 60 -3.79 -1.00 2.95
N VAL A 61 -4.84 -0.58 3.67
CA VAL A 61 -5.25 -1.13 4.97
C VAL A 61 -5.74 -2.56 4.82
N PHE A 62 -6.53 -2.84 3.79
CA PHE A 62 -7.06 -4.19 3.56
C PHE A 62 -5.94 -5.19 3.30
N GLY A 63 -5.02 -4.88 2.38
CA GLY A 63 -3.93 -5.81 2.06
C GLY A 63 -2.94 -6.00 3.22
N LEU A 64 -2.60 -4.94 3.96
CA LEU A 64 -1.76 -5.06 5.16
C LEU A 64 -2.47 -5.80 6.30
N GLY A 65 -3.76 -5.55 6.48
CA GLY A 65 -4.58 -6.23 7.48
C GLY A 65 -4.65 -7.73 7.20
N PHE A 66 -4.97 -8.13 5.96
CA PHE A 66 -5.04 -9.54 5.57
C PHE A 66 -3.68 -10.23 5.70
N TYR A 67 -2.61 -9.55 5.29
CA TYR A 67 -1.24 -10.01 5.52
C TYR A 67 -0.94 -10.21 7.01
N GLY A 68 -1.30 -9.24 7.85
CA GLY A 68 -1.15 -9.33 9.31
C GLY A 68 -1.93 -10.47 9.94
N VAL A 69 -3.10 -10.84 9.42
CA VAL A 69 -3.88 -12.00 9.89
C VAL A 69 -3.08 -13.28 9.67
N VAL A 70 -2.53 -13.45 8.46
CA VAL A 70 -1.75 -14.65 8.12
C VAL A 70 -0.46 -14.74 8.93
N VAL A 71 0.25 -13.62 9.12
CA VAL A 71 1.44 -13.59 10.00
C VAL A 71 1.04 -13.88 11.45
N GLY A 72 -0.09 -13.35 11.92
CA GLY A 72 -0.63 -13.62 13.27
C GLY A 72 -0.97 -15.08 13.49
N LEU A 73 -1.58 -15.74 12.49
CA LEU A 73 -1.82 -17.18 12.54
C LEU A 73 -0.51 -17.99 12.58
N ALA A 74 0.48 -17.61 11.77
CA ALA A 74 1.80 -18.23 11.82
C ALA A 74 2.52 -17.99 13.16
N ALA A 75 2.28 -16.86 13.81
CA ALA A 75 2.86 -16.54 15.11
C ALA A 75 2.33 -17.43 16.23
N GLN A 76 1.09 -17.94 16.13
CA GLN A 76 0.51 -18.85 17.13
C GLN A 76 1.29 -20.16 17.29
N THR A 77 1.95 -20.62 16.22
CA THR A 77 2.75 -21.85 16.25
C THR A 77 4.21 -21.60 16.59
N SER A 78 4.60 -20.33 16.75
CA SER A 78 5.98 -19.94 17.07
C SER A 78 6.20 -19.84 18.57
N THR A 79 7.46 -20.00 18.97
CA THR A 79 7.93 -19.78 20.36
C THR A 79 8.78 -18.52 20.47
N LEU A 80 8.68 -17.62 19.47
CA LEU A 80 9.30 -16.31 19.53
C LEU A 80 8.80 -15.57 20.77
N GLY A 81 9.71 -14.84 21.42
CA GLY A 81 9.59 -14.37 22.80
C GLY A 81 8.22 -13.80 23.21
N THR A 82 7.97 -13.77 24.51
CA THR A 82 6.66 -13.57 25.14
C THR A 82 5.79 -12.44 24.58
N TRP A 83 6.38 -11.40 24.01
CA TRP A 83 5.64 -10.29 23.39
C TRP A 83 4.96 -10.66 22.07
N PHE A 84 5.53 -11.55 21.26
CA PHE A 84 4.95 -12.00 19.99
C PHE A 84 3.75 -12.90 20.18
N THR A 85 3.78 -13.67 21.25
CA THR A 85 2.76 -14.63 21.64
C THR A 85 1.80 -14.04 22.69
N ALA A 86 1.99 -12.79 23.11
CA ALA A 86 1.10 -12.13 24.05
C ALA A 86 -0.26 -11.90 23.39
N GLY A 87 -1.32 -12.19 24.15
CA GLY A 87 -2.68 -11.93 23.73
C GLY A 87 -3.12 -12.84 22.57
N THR A 88 -3.89 -12.27 21.63
CA THR A 88 -4.31 -12.97 20.41
C THR A 88 -3.67 -12.36 19.15
N PRO A 89 -2.48 -12.87 18.70
CA PRO A 89 -1.72 -12.32 17.57
C PRO A 89 -2.52 -12.12 16.29
N THR A 90 -3.48 -12.99 16.01
CA THR A 90 -4.37 -12.90 14.85
C THR A 90 -5.24 -11.65 14.84
N LEU A 91 -5.58 -11.09 16.01
CA LEU A 91 -6.39 -9.89 16.14
C LEU A 91 -5.54 -8.62 16.16
N TRP A 92 -4.44 -8.61 16.92
CA TRP A 92 -3.64 -7.40 17.07
C TRP A 92 -2.65 -7.18 15.91
N MET A 93 -2.10 -8.21 15.26
CA MET A 93 -1.13 -8.03 14.17
C MET A 93 -1.70 -7.28 12.95
N PRO A 94 -2.94 -7.55 12.46
CA PRO A 94 -3.54 -6.75 11.38
C PRO A 94 -3.61 -5.26 11.71
N LEU A 95 -3.98 -4.94 12.95
CA LEU A 95 -4.08 -3.58 13.46
C LEU A 95 -2.69 -2.95 13.60
N ALA A 96 -1.72 -3.70 14.12
CA ALA A 96 -0.34 -3.24 14.26
C ALA A 96 0.32 -2.97 12.90
N PHE A 97 0.18 -3.86 11.91
CA PHE A 97 0.71 -3.64 10.56
C PHE A 97 0.06 -2.44 9.88
N SER A 98 -1.27 -2.38 9.87
CA SER A 98 -1.99 -1.27 9.23
C SER A 98 -1.67 0.06 9.92
N GLY A 99 -1.74 0.07 11.26
CA GLY A 99 -1.47 1.25 12.08
C GLY A 99 -0.03 1.73 11.98
N ALA A 100 0.96 0.83 11.99
CA ALA A 100 2.37 1.19 11.92
C ALA A 100 2.75 1.85 10.60
N PHE A 101 2.27 1.30 9.48
CA PHE A 101 2.53 1.89 8.16
C PHE A 101 1.82 3.24 8.00
N LEU A 102 0.57 3.36 8.46
CA LEU A 102 -0.14 4.65 8.43
C LEU A 102 0.49 5.69 9.34
N ALA A 103 0.90 5.31 10.55
CA ALA A 103 1.61 6.19 11.49
C ALA A 103 2.95 6.62 10.91
N ALA A 104 3.71 5.71 10.30
CA ALA A 104 4.97 6.03 9.64
C ALA A 104 4.77 7.02 8.49
N ILE A 105 3.73 6.85 7.66
CA ILE A 105 3.38 7.84 6.64
C ILE A 105 3.02 9.18 7.30
N GLY A 106 2.16 9.18 8.31
CA GLY A 106 1.74 10.40 9.01
C GLY A 106 2.90 11.20 9.60
N ILE A 107 3.93 10.51 10.10
CA ILE A 107 5.15 11.13 10.63
C ILE A 107 6.07 11.62 9.50
N CYS A 108 6.22 10.85 8.41
CA CYS A 108 7.17 11.16 7.34
C CYS A 108 6.64 12.13 6.27
N LEU A 109 5.32 12.33 6.18
CA LEU A 109 4.70 13.13 5.13
C LEU A 109 4.91 14.65 5.34
N PRO A 110 4.78 15.22 6.55
CA PRO A 110 5.05 16.64 6.78
C PRO A 110 6.50 17.02 6.41
N SER A 111 7.49 16.20 6.78
CA SER A 111 8.90 16.47 6.45
C SER A 111 9.14 16.41 4.94
N PHE A 112 8.54 15.44 4.24
CA PHE A 112 8.60 15.35 2.79
C PHE A 112 7.99 16.58 2.11
N TYR A 113 6.83 17.04 2.59
CA TYR A 113 6.17 18.26 2.09
C TYR A 113 7.08 19.48 2.17
N PHE A 114 7.68 19.75 3.34
CA PHE A 114 8.61 20.87 3.51
C PHE A 114 9.80 20.78 2.57
N TYR A 115 10.38 19.59 2.40
CA TYR A 115 11.49 19.42 1.47
C TYR A 115 11.09 19.60 0.00
N THR A 116 9.87 19.21 -0.39
CA THR A 116 9.39 19.50 -1.76
C THR A 116 9.20 21.00 -2.01
N GLN A 117 8.72 21.74 -1.01
CA GLN A 117 8.63 23.21 -1.10
C GLN A 117 10.01 23.86 -1.21
N LEU A 118 10.99 23.41 -0.40
CA LEU A 118 12.38 23.89 -0.47
C LEU A 118 13.06 23.54 -1.80
N ALA A 119 12.60 22.48 -2.48
CA ALA A 119 13.04 22.12 -3.82
C ALA A 119 12.38 22.98 -4.92
N GLY A 120 11.49 23.93 -4.56
CA GLY A 120 10.76 24.78 -5.51
C GLY A 120 9.66 24.05 -6.27
N LEU A 121 9.16 22.93 -5.76
CA LEU A 121 8.01 22.24 -6.32
C LEU A 121 6.74 22.76 -5.65
N ASP A 122 5.91 23.46 -6.43
CA ASP A 122 4.57 23.87 -6.00
C ASP A 122 3.60 22.68 -6.12
N ALA A 123 3.78 21.68 -5.25
CA ALA A 123 2.96 20.48 -5.21
C ALA A 123 1.97 20.58 -4.04
N SER A 124 0.69 20.34 -4.32
CA SER A 124 -0.33 20.32 -3.27
C SER A 124 -0.06 19.20 -2.26
N PHE A 125 -0.34 19.45 -0.98
CA PHE A 125 -0.19 18.46 0.09
C PHE A 125 -1.02 17.18 -0.18
N ARG A 126 -2.19 17.33 -0.82
CA ARG A 126 -3.07 16.21 -1.19
C ARG A 126 -2.43 15.33 -2.25
N LEU A 127 -1.75 15.94 -3.21
CA LEU A 127 -1.04 15.24 -4.28
C LEU A 127 0.09 14.36 -3.70
N ILE A 128 0.87 14.92 -2.79
CA ILE A 128 1.96 14.20 -2.10
C ILE A 128 1.42 13.04 -1.27
N THR A 129 0.30 13.27 -0.58
CA THR A 129 -0.40 12.22 0.17
C THR A 129 -0.88 11.10 -0.75
N ALA A 130 -1.51 11.44 -1.87
CA ALA A 130 -1.97 10.45 -2.84
C ALA A 130 -0.82 9.60 -3.41
N GLN A 131 0.32 10.22 -3.73
CA GLN A 131 1.50 9.49 -4.21
C GLN A 131 2.10 8.58 -3.13
N SER A 132 2.13 9.03 -1.88
CA SER A 132 2.59 8.20 -0.75
C SER A 132 1.68 6.99 -0.53
N LEU A 133 0.35 7.21 -0.53
CA LEU A 133 -0.64 6.15 -0.40
C LEU A 133 -0.64 5.18 -1.60
N ARG A 134 -0.32 5.66 -2.81
CA ARG A 134 -0.16 4.81 -3.99
C ARG A 134 0.95 3.78 -3.79
N VAL A 135 2.09 4.19 -3.23
CA VAL A 135 3.20 3.28 -2.92
C VAL A 135 2.79 2.24 -1.88
N GLN A 136 2.07 2.68 -0.85
CA GLN A 136 1.57 1.78 0.19
C GLN A 136 0.56 0.78 -0.39
N ALA A 137 -0.42 1.25 -1.17
CA ALA A 137 -1.41 0.40 -1.84
C ALA A 137 -0.74 -0.63 -2.76
N ARG A 138 0.26 -0.21 -3.54
CA ARG A 138 1.05 -1.14 -4.38
C ARG A 138 1.79 -2.18 -3.53
N THR A 139 2.39 -1.76 -2.42
CA THR A 139 3.04 -2.67 -1.47
C THR A 139 2.04 -3.70 -0.95
N SER A 140 0.83 -3.26 -0.57
CA SER A 140 -0.25 -4.14 -0.12
C SER A 140 -0.68 -5.14 -1.20
N VAL A 141 -0.82 -4.72 -2.47
CA VAL A 141 -1.16 -5.63 -3.57
C VAL A 141 -0.05 -6.66 -3.83
N VAL A 142 1.21 -6.23 -3.79
CA VAL A 142 2.35 -7.16 -3.93
C VAL A 142 2.38 -8.15 -2.77
N LEU A 143 2.13 -7.70 -1.54
CA LEU A 143 2.04 -8.58 -0.38
C LEU A 143 0.89 -9.58 -0.51
N LEU A 144 -0.27 -9.17 -1.02
CA LEU A 144 -1.37 -10.10 -1.33
C LEU A 144 -0.97 -11.15 -2.37
N GLY A 145 -0.17 -10.78 -3.38
CA GLY A 145 0.35 -11.73 -4.36
C GLY A 145 1.37 -12.72 -3.80
N VAL A 146 2.18 -12.31 -2.82
CA VAL A 146 3.15 -13.19 -2.13
C VAL A 146 2.49 -14.04 -1.05
N LEU A 147 1.35 -13.60 -0.52
CA LEU A 147 0.61 -14.25 0.55
C LEU A 147 0.38 -15.76 0.38
N PRO A 148 -0.10 -16.30 -0.76
CA PRO A 148 -0.34 -17.74 -0.90
C PRO A 148 0.92 -18.57 -0.68
N PHE A 149 2.09 -18.06 -1.11
CA PHE A 149 3.38 -18.73 -0.90
C PHE A 149 3.78 -18.71 0.57
N TYR A 150 3.59 -17.56 1.24
CA TYR A 150 3.87 -17.43 2.66
C TYR A 150 2.96 -18.35 3.49
N THR A 151 1.65 -18.39 3.19
CA THR A 151 0.69 -19.28 3.86
C THR A 151 1.05 -20.75 3.67
N ALA A 152 1.40 -21.17 2.44
CA ALA A 152 1.82 -22.54 2.17
C ALA A 152 3.07 -22.92 2.99
N LEU A 153 4.03 -22.01 3.10
CA LEU A 153 5.25 -22.21 3.87
C LEU A 153 4.96 -22.29 5.38
N ALA A 154 4.12 -21.41 5.91
CA ALA A 154 3.71 -21.44 7.31
C ALA A 154 2.93 -22.72 7.68
N LEU A 155 2.00 -23.16 6.82
CA LEU A 155 1.27 -24.41 6.99
C LEU A 155 2.20 -25.63 6.88
N GLY A 156 3.15 -25.61 5.95
CA GLY A 156 4.15 -26.68 5.80
C GLY A 156 4.91 -26.92 7.10
N ILE A 157 5.39 -25.84 7.74
CA ILE A 157 6.03 -25.95 9.06
C ILE A 157 5.08 -26.50 10.13
N GLY A 158 3.81 -26.06 10.13
CA GLY A 158 2.80 -26.57 11.05
C GLY A 158 2.55 -28.08 10.93
N VAL A 159 2.73 -28.65 9.75
CA VAL A 159 2.61 -30.10 9.48
C VAL A 159 3.92 -30.86 9.77
N GLY A 160 5.03 -30.15 10.05
CA GLY A 160 6.34 -30.74 10.33
C GLY A 160 7.29 -30.77 9.14
N PHE A 161 6.98 -30.09 8.04
CA PHE A 161 7.90 -29.89 6.92
C PHE A 161 8.86 -28.74 7.25
N ASP A 162 10.03 -29.07 7.80
CA ASP A 162 11.04 -28.06 8.15
C ASP A 162 12.03 -27.84 6.99
N LEU A 163 12.04 -26.62 6.45
CA LEU A 163 13.02 -26.14 5.48
C LEU A 163 14.32 -25.62 6.14
N GLY A 164 14.52 -25.89 7.43
CA GLY A 164 15.64 -25.40 8.23
C GLY A 164 15.43 -23.97 8.77
N LEU A 165 14.25 -23.38 8.55
CA LEU A 165 13.88 -22.07 9.08
C LEU A 165 13.24 -22.18 10.48
N GLY A 166 12.54 -23.29 10.76
CA GLY A 166 11.67 -23.43 11.92
C GLY A 166 10.53 -22.40 11.96
N ALA A 167 9.60 -22.55 12.91
CA ALA A 167 8.47 -21.63 13.07
C ALA A 167 8.91 -20.18 13.31
N ASN A 168 9.99 -20.01 14.09
CA ASN A 168 10.55 -18.70 14.42
C ASN A 168 11.12 -17.99 13.18
N GLY A 169 11.82 -18.71 12.30
CA GLY A 169 12.34 -18.15 11.06
C GLY A 169 11.23 -17.67 10.13
N VAL A 170 10.12 -18.41 10.05
CA VAL A 170 8.99 -18.03 9.20
C VAL A 170 8.30 -16.77 9.65
N VAL A 171 8.04 -16.65 10.95
CA VAL A 171 7.45 -15.43 11.51
C VAL A 171 8.38 -14.23 11.30
N LEU A 172 9.69 -14.40 11.51
CA LEU A 172 10.67 -13.35 11.23
C LEU A 172 10.67 -12.93 9.76
N VAL A 173 10.66 -13.89 8.82
CA VAL A 173 10.53 -13.60 7.39
C VAL A 173 9.23 -12.84 7.12
N GLY A 174 8.11 -13.31 7.69
CA GLY A 174 6.80 -12.67 7.59
C GLY A 174 6.80 -11.23 8.10
N MET A 175 7.55 -10.93 9.15
CA MET A 175 7.68 -9.58 9.66
C MET A 175 8.54 -8.68 8.78
N TRP A 176 9.61 -9.21 8.21
CA TRP A 176 10.55 -8.42 7.40
C TRP A 176 10.05 -8.18 5.97
N LEU A 177 9.19 -9.06 5.46
CA LEU A 177 8.70 -9.02 4.09
C LEU A 177 8.05 -7.67 3.70
N PRO A 178 7.14 -7.06 4.51
CA PRO A 178 6.53 -5.78 4.16
C PRO A 178 7.53 -4.64 4.01
N PHE A 179 8.64 -4.68 4.76
CA PHE A 179 9.70 -3.69 4.65
C PHE A 179 10.52 -3.90 3.38
N ALA A 180 10.86 -5.15 3.05
CA ALA A 180 11.56 -5.48 1.82
C ALA A 180 10.75 -5.09 0.57
N VAL A 181 9.45 -5.41 0.56
CA VAL A 181 8.54 -5.01 -0.53
C VAL A 181 8.36 -3.48 -0.56
N GLY A 182 8.27 -2.84 0.61
CA GLY A 182 8.18 -1.38 0.72
C GLY A 182 9.41 -0.66 0.14
N LEU A 183 10.62 -1.23 0.29
CA LEU A 183 11.85 -0.68 -0.32
C LEU A 183 11.77 -0.68 -1.85
N VAL A 184 11.20 -1.74 -2.45
CA VAL A 184 10.93 -1.77 -3.90
C VAL A 184 9.92 -0.68 -4.29
N GLY A 185 8.95 -0.39 -3.42
CA GLY A 185 8.00 0.70 -3.55
C GLY A 185 8.65 2.09 -3.67
N ILE A 186 9.79 2.34 -3.02
CA ILE A 186 10.52 3.61 -3.12
C ILE A 186 10.99 3.87 -4.55
N ALA A 187 11.43 2.83 -5.27
CA ALA A 187 11.84 2.97 -6.68
C ALA A 187 10.65 3.33 -7.58
N ALA A 188 9.44 2.86 -7.26
CA ALA A 188 8.21 3.27 -7.94
C ALA A 188 7.84 4.72 -7.62
N LEU A 189 7.98 5.13 -6.36
CA LEU A 189 7.75 6.51 -5.91
C LEU A 189 8.64 7.50 -6.66
N TYR A 190 9.94 7.18 -6.76
CA TYR A 190 10.90 8.00 -7.49
C TYR A 190 10.48 8.20 -8.95
N ARG A 191 10.08 7.11 -9.63
CA ARG A 191 9.62 7.18 -11.03
C ARG A 191 8.35 8.00 -11.18
N SER A 192 7.40 7.90 -10.24
CA SER A 192 6.19 8.73 -10.22
C SER A 192 6.51 10.21 -10.07
N PHE A 193 7.36 10.56 -9.09
CA PHE A 193 7.78 11.93 -8.87
C PHE A 193 8.56 12.51 -10.05
N LYS A 194 9.38 11.71 -10.73
CA LYS A 194 10.09 12.15 -11.93
C LYS A 194 9.11 12.60 -13.03
N ARG A 195 8.05 11.83 -13.28
CA ARG A 195 7.01 12.17 -14.26
C ARG A 195 6.19 13.39 -13.83
N LEU A 196 5.91 13.52 -12.54
CA LEU A 196 5.22 14.69 -12.00
C LEU A 196 6.02 15.98 -12.23
N VAL A 197 7.31 15.92 -11.98
CA VAL A 197 8.26 17.02 -12.14
C VAL A 197 8.33 17.48 -13.61
N GLU A 198 8.16 16.58 -14.58
CA GLU A 198 8.09 16.90 -16.01
C GLU A 198 6.84 17.71 -16.41
N ARG A 199 5.76 17.67 -15.60
CA ARG A 199 4.49 18.36 -15.88
C ARG A 199 4.29 19.64 -15.09
N LEU A 200 4.93 19.77 -13.93
CA LEU A 200 4.79 20.97 -13.09
C LEU A 200 5.56 22.17 -13.68
N PRO A 201 4.98 23.38 -13.65
CA PRO A 201 5.64 24.58 -14.14
C PRO A 201 6.96 24.80 -13.37
N ILE A 202 8.03 25.07 -14.11
CA ILE A 202 9.37 25.29 -13.54
C ILE A 202 9.46 26.76 -13.12
N THR A 203 9.36 27.03 -11.82
CA THR A 203 9.54 28.38 -11.27
C THR A 203 11.01 28.79 -11.13
N HIS A 204 11.94 27.83 -10.94
CA HIS A 204 13.37 28.09 -10.72
C HIS A 204 14.29 27.03 -11.38
N GLU A 205 15.57 27.39 -11.63
CA GLU A 205 16.59 26.45 -12.13
C GLU A 205 16.74 25.24 -11.20
N ARG A 206 16.37 24.05 -11.69
CA ARG A 206 16.40 22.81 -10.91
C ARG A 206 17.81 22.21 -10.89
N ARG A 207 18.33 21.91 -9.70
CA ARG A 207 19.51 21.03 -9.57
C ARG A 207 19.08 19.59 -9.84
N GLY A 208 19.63 18.96 -10.88
CA GLY A 208 19.16 17.68 -11.47
C GLY A 208 19.11 16.44 -10.56
N ASN A 209 19.59 16.50 -9.30
CA ASN A 209 19.65 15.35 -8.39
C ASN A 209 18.95 15.56 -7.03
N ILE A 210 18.35 16.72 -6.76
CA ILE A 210 17.71 16.99 -5.46
C ILE A 210 16.56 16.00 -5.21
N MET A 211 15.76 15.72 -6.24
CA MET A 211 14.56 14.89 -6.09
C MET A 211 14.89 13.44 -5.73
N LEU A 212 15.90 12.86 -6.38
CA LEU A 212 16.35 11.50 -6.05
C LEU A 212 16.82 11.43 -4.59
N ARG A 213 17.65 12.38 -4.16
CA ARG A 213 18.15 12.44 -2.78
C ARG A 213 17.01 12.61 -1.78
N LEU A 214 16.00 13.41 -2.12
CA LEU A 214 14.84 13.62 -1.28
C LEU A 214 14.03 12.33 -1.10
N VAL A 215 13.68 11.65 -2.19
CA VAL A 215 12.91 10.41 -2.15
C VAL A 215 13.68 9.30 -1.42
N LEU A 216 15.00 9.21 -1.61
CA LEU A 216 15.85 8.27 -0.89
C LEU A 216 15.95 8.58 0.61
N CYS A 217 16.10 9.85 0.98
CA CYS A 217 16.13 10.28 2.38
C CYS A 217 14.81 9.96 3.07
N TRP A 218 13.69 10.30 2.42
CA TRP A 218 12.36 9.98 2.91
C TRP A 218 12.15 8.47 3.05
N GLY A 219 12.56 7.70 2.05
CA GLY A 219 12.50 6.24 2.08
C GLY A 219 13.31 5.66 3.24
N ALA A 220 14.51 6.18 3.50
CA ALA A 220 15.34 5.76 4.62
C ALA A 220 14.68 6.08 5.99
N VAL A 221 14.10 7.26 6.14
CA VAL A 221 13.34 7.63 7.35
C VAL A 221 12.13 6.72 7.50
N PHE A 222 11.37 6.47 6.44
CA PHE A 222 10.23 5.56 6.48
C PHE A 222 10.63 4.14 6.89
N SER A 223 11.69 3.59 6.30
CA SER A 223 12.21 2.25 6.62
C SER A 223 12.74 2.10 8.03
N THR A 224 13.07 3.19 8.73
CA THR A 224 13.48 3.17 10.14
C THR A 224 12.30 3.40 11.08
N VAL A 225 11.38 4.30 10.74
CA VAL A 225 10.21 4.62 11.56
C VAL A 225 9.18 3.49 11.54
N ALA A 226 8.93 2.85 10.39
CA ALA A 226 7.88 1.83 10.28
C ALA A 226 8.13 0.58 11.16
N PRO A 227 9.36 0.00 11.23
CA PRO A 227 9.63 -1.10 12.16
C PRO A 227 9.49 -0.70 13.63
N VAL A 228 9.92 0.51 13.99
CA VAL A 228 9.80 1.01 15.36
C VAL A 228 8.32 1.22 15.73
N ALA A 229 7.53 1.80 14.83
CA ALA A 229 6.09 1.95 15.01
C ALA A 229 5.39 0.58 15.16
N LEU A 230 5.78 -0.40 14.34
CA LEU A 230 5.25 -1.76 14.40
C LEU A 230 5.57 -2.42 15.74
N TRP A 231 6.82 -2.31 16.20
CA TRP A 231 7.23 -2.84 17.50
C TRP A 231 6.42 -2.22 18.64
N ARG A 232 6.30 -0.88 18.67
CA ARG A 232 5.59 -0.16 19.72
C ARG A 232 4.09 -0.43 19.73
N LEU A 233 3.47 -0.52 18.55
CA LEU A 233 2.05 -0.86 18.44
C LEU A 233 1.79 -2.32 18.81
N GLY A 234 2.68 -3.24 18.43
CA GLY A 234 2.60 -4.64 18.83
C GLY A 234 2.70 -4.83 20.34
N GLU A 235 3.67 -4.16 20.98
CA GLU A 235 3.83 -4.15 22.44
C GLU A 235 2.56 -3.61 23.14
N PHE A 236 2.03 -2.48 22.68
CA PHE A 236 0.81 -1.91 23.25
C PHE A 236 -0.40 -2.82 23.06
N LEU A 237 -0.69 -3.24 21.82
CA LEU A 237 -1.90 -4.01 21.52
C LEU A 237 -1.85 -5.42 22.10
N GLY A 238 -0.70 -6.09 22.13
CA GLY A 238 -0.56 -7.42 22.71
C GLY A 238 -0.77 -7.46 24.22
N THR A 239 -0.69 -6.31 24.91
CA THR A 239 -1.05 -6.22 26.34
C THR A 239 -2.54 -5.96 26.56
N VAL A 240 -3.23 -5.41 25.57
CA VAL A 240 -4.64 -5.00 25.66
C VAL A 240 -5.59 -6.08 25.12
N ILE A 241 -5.18 -6.81 24.08
CA ILE A 241 -6.00 -7.78 23.33
C ILE A 241 -5.43 -9.19 23.50
#